data_AF-A0AAF0E9N4-F1
#
_entry.id   AF-A0AAF0E9N4-F1
#
_cell.length_a   1.000
_cell.length_b   1.000
_cell.length_c   1.000
_cell.angle_alpha   90.00
_cell.angle_beta   90.00
_cell.angle_gamma   90.00
#
_symmetry.space_group_name_H-M   'P 1'
#
loop_
_entity.id
_entity.type
_entity.pdbx_description
1 polymer ?
#
loop_
_entity_poly.entity_id
_entity_poly.type
_entity_poly.pdbx_seq_one_letter_code
_entity_poly.pdbx_strand_id
1 'polypeptide(L)'
;MPYIDQDPARRLLIEFEQAVLDALATNFGKAEYERLHAKSELVKNTITQLFQQGQLSQPTMHLGAAIGERIEQLKLALNEHRAMMDELQQSSSEEIVSILEREISKSKAASSDRRDIGLNTAQMREWFLENMGNPFPSRTDKFKILKISNCQGATKADILRYNQVVLWFINTRRRSGWTKFLRHYAKGDKTKMMELVWALETSVGGTHASRSWSSGLGAAATTKIRDGRKERKISRMTIQEYMPDMSDYELEKMYMDWEKIVERIRFGVKERVGDWIEQVISSTSEQ
;
A
#
# COMPACT_ATOMS: atom_id res chain seq x y z
N MET A 1 27.37 60.94 13.84
CA MET A 1 26.40 60.26 14.75
C MET A 1 25.82 61.34 15.66
N PRO A 2 24.49 61.49 15.84
CA PRO A 2 23.36 60.74 15.29
C PRO A 2 22.38 61.64 14.50
N TYR A 3 21.96 61.22 13.30
CA TYR A 3 20.81 61.79 12.57
C TYR A 3 19.81 60.68 12.24
N ILE A 4 19.61 59.84 13.23
CA ILE A 4 18.53 58.86 13.28
C ILE A 4 17.56 59.52 14.25
N ASP A 5 16.33 59.79 13.80
CA ASP A 5 15.09 59.47 14.54
C ASP A 5 13.93 60.50 14.46
N GLN A 6 13.58 61.10 13.30
CA GLN A 6 12.36 61.94 13.23
C GLN A 6 11.52 61.89 11.92
N ASP A 7 11.66 60.87 11.06
CA ASP A 7 10.67 60.67 9.98
C ASP A 7 9.89 59.36 10.23
N PRO A 8 8.69 59.44 10.85
CA PRO A 8 7.88 58.26 11.15
C PRO A 8 7.51 57.47 9.88
N ALA A 9 7.42 58.13 8.71
CA ALA A 9 7.16 57.44 7.45
C ALA A 9 8.37 56.64 6.96
N ARG A 10 9.58 57.17 7.17
CA ARG A 10 10.82 56.45 6.83
C ARG A 10 10.97 55.16 7.64
N ARG A 11 10.69 55.23 8.95
CA ARG A 11 10.72 54.05 9.82
C ARG A 11 9.68 53.01 9.38
N LEU A 12 8.46 53.46 9.07
CA LEU A 12 7.37 52.60 8.61
C LEU A 12 7.71 51.88 7.29
N LEU A 13 8.38 52.56 6.36
CA LEU A 13 8.86 51.96 5.10
C LEU A 13 9.89 50.85 5.33
N ILE A 14 10.87 51.07 6.21
CA ILE A 14 11.90 50.06 6.55
C ILE A 14 11.26 48.85 7.26
N GLU A 15 10.34 49.10 8.19
CA GLU A 15 9.63 48.03 8.90
C GLU A 15 8.71 47.22 7.97
N PHE A 16 8.20 47.83 6.90
CA PHE A 16 7.45 47.14 5.87
C PHE A 16 8.35 46.27 5.00
N GLU A 17 9.47 46.83 4.51
CA GLU A 17 10.46 46.09 3.73
C GLU A 17 10.97 44.85 4.49
N GLN A 18 11.34 45.01 5.76
CA GLN A 18 11.78 43.89 6.59
C GLN A 18 10.68 42.82 6.73
N ALA A 19 9.43 43.25 6.93
CA ALA A 19 8.30 42.31 7.02
C ALA A 19 8.06 41.54 5.72
N VAL A 20 8.29 42.15 4.55
CA VAL A 20 8.25 41.46 3.25
C VAL A 20 9.36 40.42 3.16
N LEU A 21 10.58 40.77 3.54
CA LEU A 21 11.74 39.85 3.47
C LEU A 21 11.58 38.67 4.45
N ASP A 22 11.15 38.93 5.69
CA ASP A 22 10.90 37.90 6.70
C ASP A 22 9.79 36.94 6.24
N ALA A 23 8.76 37.48 5.61
CA ALA A 23 7.67 36.71 5.02
C ALA A 23 8.14 35.80 3.87
N LEU A 24 9.11 36.25 3.06
CA LEU A 24 9.68 35.46 1.98
C LEU A 24 10.67 34.39 2.49
N ALA A 25 11.32 34.63 3.63
CA ALA A 25 12.29 33.70 4.22
C ALA A 25 11.66 32.58 5.07
N THR A 26 10.38 32.73 5.47
CA THR A 26 9.67 31.79 6.36
C THR A 26 8.50 31.12 5.63
N ASN A 27 7.95 30.05 6.23
CA ASN A 27 6.76 29.39 5.69
C ASN A 27 5.57 30.35 5.74
N PHE A 28 5.25 30.95 4.60
CA PHE A 28 4.28 32.03 4.48
C PHE A 28 2.84 31.49 4.61
N GLY A 29 2.24 31.69 5.78
CA GLY A 29 0.87 31.30 6.08
C GLY A 29 -0.15 32.41 5.82
N LYS A 30 -1.43 32.06 6.04
CA LYS A 30 -2.56 33.00 5.86
C LYS A 30 -2.51 34.17 6.85
N ALA A 31 -2.05 33.92 8.09
CA ALA A 31 -1.95 34.95 9.13
C ALA A 31 -0.86 35.99 8.83
N GLU A 32 0.27 35.54 8.28
CA GLU A 32 1.39 36.36 7.85
C GLU A 32 1.00 37.24 6.65
N TYR A 33 0.22 36.69 5.71
CA TYR A 33 -0.35 37.46 4.61
C TYR A 33 -1.28 38.59 5.09
N GLU A 34 -2.20 38.29 6.00
CA GLU A 34 -3.12 39.29 6.57
C GLU A 34 -2.35 40.39 7.32
N ARG A 35 -1.30 40.03 8.06
CA ARG A 35 -0.41 40.98 8.74
C ARG A 35 0.36 41.87 7.76
N LEU A 36 0.88 41.30 6.67
CA LEU A 36 1.62 42.05 5.66
C LEU A 36 0.69 42.99 4.87
N HIS A 37 -0.51 42.53 4.54
CA HIS A 37 -1.54 43.35 3.89
C HIS A 37 -1.94 44.54 4.76
N ALA A 38 -2.17 44.32 6.06
CA ALA A 38 -2.48 45.40 7.00
C ALA A 38 -1.33 46.43 7.09
N LYS A 39 -0.07 45.97 7.09
CA LYS A 39 1.11 46.86 7.06
C LYS A 39 1.22 47.63 5.74
N SER A 40 0.94 46.99 4.60
CA SER A 40 0.93 47.64 3.28
C SER A 40 -0.09 48.77 3.21
N GLU A 41 -1.32 48.53 3.68
CA GLU A 41 -2.37 49.55 3.72
C GLU A 41 -2.01 50.69 4.68
N LEU A 42 -1.39 50.40 5.82
CA LEU A 42 -0.89 51.42 6.74
C LEU A 42 0.16 52.31 6.07
N VAL A 43 1.17 51.72 5.42
CA VAL A 43 2.22 52.45 4.66
C VAL A 43 1.60 53.34 3.59
N LYS A 44 0.69 52.78 2.79
CA LYS A 44 0.01 53.50 1.71
C LYS A 44 -0.77 54.70 2.23
N ASN A 45 -1.57 54.52 3.29
CA ASN A 45 -2.38 55.58 3.87
C ASN A 45 -1.52 56.69 4.48
N THR A 46 -0.48 56.32 5.25
CA THR A 46 0.44 57.28 5.88
C THR A 46 1.23 58.08 4.84
N ILE A 47 1.76 57.44 3.80
CA ILE A 47 2.52 58.13 2.75
C ILE A 47 1.59 59.05 1.94
N THR A 48 0.40 58.59 1.58
CA THR A 48 -0.58 59.40 0.84
C THR A 48 -0.98 60.65 1.63
N GLN A 49 -1.22 60.51 2.93
CA GLN A 49 -1.56 61.62 3.81
C GLN A 49 -0.42 62.64 3.93
N LEU A 50 0.81 62.18 4.16
CA LEU A 50 1.99 63.06 4.28
C LEU A 50 2.35 63.74 2.97
N PHE A 51 2.13 63.07 1.83
CA PHE A 51 2.29 63.66 0.51
C PHE A 51 1.28 64.79 0.27
N GLN A 52 0.00 64.56 0.57
CA GLN A 52 -1.06 65.59 0.44
C GLN A 52 -0.82 66.80 1.34
N GLN A 53 -0.22 66.59 2.52
CA GLN A 53 0.11 67.65 3.47
C GLN A 53 1.44 68.37 3.15
N GLY A 54 2.18 67.93 2.12
CA GLY A 54 3.48 68.50 1.76
C GLY A 54 4.58 68.25 2.79
N GLN A 55 4.39 67.27 3.69
CA GLN A 55 5.30 66.95 4.80
C GLN A 55 6.26 65.79 4.48
N LEU A 56 6.16 65.22 3.28
CA LEU A 56 7.00 64.10 2.87
C LEU A 56 8.39 64.61 2.44
N SER A 57 9.44 64.12 3.12
CA SER A 57 10.80 64.51 2.79
C SER A 57 11.29 63.83 1.49
N GLN A 58 12.10 64.53 0.69
CA GLN A 58 12.71 63.97 -0.53
C GLN A 58 13.48 62.65 -0.29
N PRO A 59 14.27 62.50 0.79
CA PRO A 59 14.92 61.22 1.10
C PRO A 59 13.92 60.06 1.33
N THR A 60 12.77 60.34 1.94
CA THR A 60 11.73 59.32 2.20
C THR A 60 10.99 58.95 0.91
N MET A 61 10.79 59.89 -0.02
CA MET A 61 10.28 59.59 -1.36
C MET A 61 11.22 58.67 -2.15
N HIS A 62 12.52 58.97 -2.17
CA HIS A 62 13.52 58.13 -2.84
C HIS A 62 13.59 56.72 -2.23
N LEU A 63 13.51 56.60 -0.90
CA LEU A 63 13.48 55.31 -0.22
C LEU A 63 12.22 54.51 -0.60
N GLY A 64 11.04 55.14 -0.61
CA GLY A 64 9.80 54.50 -1.03
C GLY A 64 9.85 53.98 -2.46
N ALA A 65 10.38 54.78 -3.39
CA ALA A 65 10.60 54.36 -4.77
C ALA A 65 11.57 53.16 -4.87
N ALA A 66 12.70 53.20 -4.16
CA ALA A 66 13.68 52.12 -4.16
C ALA A 66 13.15 50.82 -3.51
N ILE A 67 12.28 50.90 -2.50
CA ILE A 67 11.60 49.72 -1.93
C ILE A 67 10.59 49.17 -2.92
N GLY A 68 9.79 50.03 -3.56
CA GLY A 68 8.81 49.62 -4.59
C GLY A 68 9.47 48.89 -5.75
N GLU A 69 10.58 49.42 -6.27
CA GLU A 69 11.36 48.78 -7.33
C GLU A 69 11.87 47.39 -6.91
N ARG A 70 12.41 47.26 -5.69
CA ARG A 70 12.90 45.98 -5.17
C ARG A 70 11.79 44.95 -4.99
N ILE A 71 10.60 45.37 -4.53
CA ILE A 71 9.43 44.48 -4.42
C ILE A 71 8.98 43.98 -5.80
N GLU A 72 8.96 44.85 -6.81
CA GLU A 72 8.63 44.44 -8.18
C GLU A 72 9.68 43.48 -8.76
N GLN A 73 10.96 43.72 -8.51
CA GLN A 73 12.03 42.78 -8.91
C GLN A 73 11.85 41.41 -8.24
N LEU A 74 11.55 41.37 -6.94
CA LEU A 74 11.28 40.12 -6.21
C LEU A 74 10.06 39.38 -6.77
N LYS A 75 9.00 40.11 -7.11
CA LYS A 75 7.80 39.54 -7.73
C LYS A 75 8.09 38.91 -9.09
N LEU A 76 8.91 39.56 -9.92
CA LEU A 76 9.33 39.00 -11.21
C LEU A 76 10.13 37.70 -11.00
N ALA A 77 11.12 37.72 -10.10
CA ALA A 77 11.94 36.53 -9.80
C ALA A 77 11.09 35.36 -9.24
N LEU A 78 10.09 35.64 -8.39
CA LEU A 78 9.19 34.61 -7.86
C LEU A 78 8.29 34.00 -8.95
N ASN A 79 7.83 34.81 -9.90
CA ASN A 79 7.03 34.32 -11.03
C ASN A 79 7.87 33.44 -11.96
N GLU A 80 9.13 33.83 -12.24
CA GLU A 80 10.07 33.02 -13.01
C GLU A 80 10.35 31.69 -12.31
N HIS A 81 10.59 31.71 -10.99
CA HIS A 81 10.81 30.48 -10.23
C HIS A 81 9.57 29.56 -10.22
N ARG A 82 8.36 30.13 -10.13
CA ARG A 82 7.12 29.34 -10.25
C ARG A 82 6.99 28.70 -11.63
N ALA A 83 7.25 29.45 -12.70
CA ALA A 83 7.23 28.92 -14.06
C ALA A 83 8.24 27.77 -14.25
N MET A 84 9.47 27.91 -13.75
CA MET A 84 10.47 26.84 -13.79
C MET A 84 10.03 25.60 -12.98
N MET A 85 9.39 25.78 -11.83
CA MET A 85 8.87 24.67 -11.02
C MET A 85 7.72 23.93 -11.73
N ASP A 86 6.81 24.67 -12.38
CA ASP A 86 5.71 24.08 -13.15
C ASP A 86 6.24 23.29 -14.36
N GLU A 87 7.24 23.81 -15.07
CA GLU A 87 7.93 23.11 -16.16
C GLU A 87 8.64 21.85 -15.67
N LEU A 88 9.37 21.93 -14.56
CA LEU A 88 10.07 20.78 -13.98
C LEU A 88 9.09 19.71 -13.49
N GLN A 89 7.96 20.11 -12.89
CA GLN A 89 6.90 19.20 -12.49
C GLN A 89 6.26 18.52 -13.70
N GLN A 90 5.99 19.27 -14.78
CA GLN A 90 5.46 18.71 -16.02
C GLN A 90 6.45 17.74 -16.66
N SER A 91 7.72 18.14 -16.82
CA SER A 91 8.77 17.30 -17.38
C SER A 91 8.98 16.02 -16.57
N SER A 92 8.98 16.13 -15.24
CA SER A 92 9.11 14.95 -14.35
C SER A 92 7.91 14.02 -14.49
N SER A 93 6.70 14.58 -14.60
CA SER A 93 5.47 13.79 -14.79
C SER A 93 5.48 13.08 -16.13
N GLU A 94 5.89 13.76 -17.20
CA GLU A 94 6.04 13.18 -18.55
C GLU A 94 7.10 12.08 -18.57
N GLU A 95 8.24 12.28 -17.89
CA GLU A 95 9.29 11.27 -17.77
C GLU A 95 8.83 10.04 -16.98
N ILE A 96 8.11 10.23 -15.86
CA ILE A 96 7.50 9.13 -15.09
C ILE A 96 6.52 8.35 -15.97
N VAL A 97 5.63 9.05 -16.69
CA VAL A 97 4.70 8.41 -17.63
C VAL A 97 5.47 7.63 -18.70
N SER A 98 6.51 8.20 -19.29
CA SER A 98 7.35 7.55 -20.29
C SER A 98 8.05 6.30 -19.74
N ILE A 99 8.58 6.35 -18.52
CA ILE A 99 9.20 5.20 -17.86
C ILE A 99 8.16 4.10 -17.62
N LEU A 100 6.98 4.45 -17.11
CA LEU A 100 5.88 3.52 -16.90
C LEU A 100 5.42 2.89 -18.22
N GLU A 101 5.23 3.67 -19.26
CA GLU A 101 4.85 3.19 -20.60
C GLU A 101 5.92 2.30 -21.23
N ARG A 102 7.20 2.64 -21.04
CA ARG A 102 8.34 1.84 -21.51
C ARG A 102 8.40 0.50 -20.79
N GLU A 103 8.18 0.46 -19.48
CA GLU A 103 8.13 -0.79 -18.73
C GLU A 103 6.87 -1.61 -19.07
N ILE A 104 5.72 -0.96 -19.29
CA ILE A 104 4.52 -1.60 -19.85
C ILE A 104 4.80 -2.19 -21.24
N SER A 105 5.58 -1.50 -22.08
CA SER A 105 5.91 -1.92 -23.44
C SER A 105 6.97 -3.02 -23.50
N LYS A 106 7.98 -2.98 -22.62
CA LYS A 106 8.91 -4.10 -22.40
C LYS A 106 8.19 -5.33 -21.86
N SER A 107 7.21 -5.12 -20.97
CA SER A 107 6.32 -6.19 -20.50
C SER A 107 5.50 -6.78 -21.65
N LYS A 108 4.94 -5.93 -22.53
CA LYS A 108 4.17 -6.37 -23.72
C LYS A 108 5.01 -7.12 -24.76
N ALA A 109 6.26 -6.74 -24.99
CA ALA A 109 7.13 -7.42 -25.97
C ALA A 109 7.59 -8.81 -25.50
N ALA A 110 7.69 -9.03 -24.18
CA ALA A 110 7.92 -10.35 -23.59
C ALA A 110 6.63 -11.13 -23.28
N SER A 111 5.45 -10.50 -23.36
CA SER A 111 4.15 -11.10 -23.02
C SER A 111 3.09 -10.95 -24.12
N SER A 112 3.37 -11.50 -25.29
CA SER A 112 2.32 -11.74 -26.31
C SER A 112 1.22 -12.73 -25.85
N ASP A 113 1.10 -13.06 -24.57
CA ASP A 113 0.00 -13.87 -24.06
C ASP A 113 -0.42 -13.42 -22.65
N ARG A 114 -1.66 -12.92 -22.55
CA ARG A 114 -2.46 -12.68 -21.33
C ARG A 114 -2.15 -11.47 -20.45
N ARG A 115 -2.80 -10.36 -20.82
CA ARG A 115 -3.47 -9.50 -19.83
C ARG A 115 -4.56 -10.32 -19.11
N ASP A 116 -4.19 -11.14 -18.13
CA ASP A 116 -5.14 -11.68 -17.16
C ASP A 116 -5.40 -10.58 -16.12
N ILE A 117 -6.50 -9.85 -16.32
CA ILE A 117 -7.31 -9.29 -15.25
C ILE A 117 -7.37 -10.36 -14.16
N GLY A 118 -6.88 -10.04 -12.95
CA GLY A 118 -6.66 -11.03 -11.90
C GLY A 118 -7.93 -11.84 -11.68
N LEU A 119 -7.86 -13.15 -11.95
CA LEU A 119 -8.96 -14.07 -11.74
C LEU A 119 -9.56 -13.84 -10.34
N ASN A 120 -10.88 -13.64 -10.23
CA ASN A 120 -11.53 -13.55 -8.92
C ASN A 120 -11.29 -14.86 -8.15
N THR A 121 -10.39 -14.83 -7.17
CA THR A 121 -9.88 -16.03 -6.51
C THR A 121 -10.17 -16.09 -5.02
N ALA A 122 -10.83 -15.08 -4.47
CA ALA A 122 -11.12 -14.99 -3.03
C ALA A 122 -11.81 -16.26 -2.51
N GLN A 123 -12.91 -16.66 -3.14
CA GLN A 123 -13.68 -17.85 -2.75
C GLN A 123 -12.90 -19.16 -2.97
N MET A 124 -12.02 -19.20 -3.96
CA MET A 124 -11.17 -20.37 -4.19
C MET A 124 -10.06 -20.48 -3.12
N ARG A 125 -9.50 -19.36 -2.68
CA ARG A 125 -8.48 -19.29 -1.60
C ARG A 125 -9.09 -19.67 -0.26
N GLU A 126 -10.21 -19.06 0.09
CA GLU A 126 -10.95 -19.34 1.33
C GLU A 126 -11.26 -20.83 1.44
N TRP A 127 -11.89 -21.42 0.42
CA TRP A 127 -12.18 -22.85 0.41
C TRP A 127 -10.92 -23.71 0.54
N PHE A 128 -9.82 -23.35 -0.12
CA PHE A 128 -8.56 -24.09 -0.03
C PHE A 128 -8.01 -24.07 1.39
N LEU A 129 -7.98 -22.90 2.03
CA LEU A 129 -7.47 -22.71 3.39
C LEU A 129 -8.32 -23.45 4.43
N GLU A 130 -9.63 -23.57 4.21
CA GLU A 130 -10.50 -24.38 5.05
C GLU A 130 -10.28 -25.90 4.89
N ASN A 131 -9.73 -26.34 3.76
CA ASN A 131 -9.62 -27.76 3.37
C ASN A 131 -8.17 -28.16 3.09
N MET A 132 -7.21 -27.68 3.88
CA MET A 132 -5.78 -27.85 3.63
C MET A 132 -5.30 -29.30 3.70
N GLY A 133 -6.00 -30.18 4.42
CA GLY A 133 -5.65 -31.60 4.46
C GLY A 133 -5.96 -32.32 3.13
N ASN A 134 -7.05 -31.93 2.45
CA ASN A 134 -7.48 -32.50 1.18
C ASN A 134 -8.10 -31.42 0.28
N PRO A 135 -7.28 -30.58 -0.36
CA PRO A 135 -7.74 -29.46 -1.18
C PRO A 135 -8.17 -29.92 -2.57
N PHE A 136 -9.09 -30.88 -2.63
CA PHE A 136 -9.67 -31.47 -3.83
C PHE A 136 -11.19 -31.27 -3.81
N PRO A 137 -11.68 -30.07 -4.20
CA PRO A 137 -13.10 -29.77 -4.16
C PRO A 137 -13.88 -30.72 -5.07
N SER A 138 -15.03 -31.18 -4.59
CA SER A 138 -15.94 -32.00 -5.38
C SER A 138 -16.51 -31.20 -6.56
N ARG A 139 -17.21 -31.88 -7.48
CA ARG A 139 -17.92 -31.19 -8.57
C ARG A 139 -18.93 -30.18 -8.01
N THR A 140 -19.64 -30.55 -6.95
CA THR A 140 -20.61 -29.70 -6.25
C THR A 140 -19.93 -28.48 -5.62
N ASP A 141 -18.79 -28.66 -4.97
CA ASP A 141 -18.05 -27.55 -4.33
C ASP A 141 -17.56 -26.55 -5.38
N LYS A 142 -17.03 -27.03 -6.51
CA LYS A 142 -16.61 -26.18 -7.62
C LYS A 142 -17.77 -25.33 -8.16
N PHE A 143 -18.97 -25.91 -8.28
CA PHE A 143 -20.16 -25.13 -8.67
C PHE A 143 -20.60 -24.12 -7.62
N LYS A 144 -20.51 -24.47 -6.32
CA LYS A 144 -20.80 -23.53 -5.24
C LYS A 144 -19.84 -22.34 -5.27
N ILE A 145 -18.54 -22.59 -5.34
CA ILE A 145 -17.50 -21.56 -5.46
C ILE A 145 -17.77 -20.69 -6.69
N LEU A 146 -18.06 -21.29 -7.84
CA LEU A 146 -18.38 -20.58 -9.08
C LEU A 146 -19.60 -19.66 -8.93
N LYS A 147 -20.68 -20.17 -8.33
CA LYS A 147 -21.91 -19.42 -8.10
C LYS A 147 -21.65 -18.23 -7.18
N ILE A 148 -21.00 -18.45 -6.04
CA ILE A 148 -20.73 -17.38 -5.05
C ILE A 148 -19.82 -16.32 -5.67
N SER A 149 -18.73 -16.73 -6.31
CA SER A 149 -17.77 -15.80 -6.94
C SER A 149 -18.41 -14.92 -8.02
N ASN A 150 -19.34 -15.48 -8.80
CA ASN A 150 -20.00 -14.74 -9.89
C ASN A 150 -21.18 -13.89 -9.43
N CYS A 151 -21.78 -14.18 -8.26
CA CYS A 151 -22.86 -13.38 -7.69
C CYS A 151 -22.35 -12.10 -6.99
N GLN A 152 -21.10 -12.09 -6.52
CA GLN A 152 -20.50 -10.95 -5.84
C GLN A 152 -19.97 -9.90 -6.83
N GLY A 153 -20.87 -9.05 -7.36
CA GLY A 153 -20.50 -7.78 -8.02
C GLY A 153 -19.60 -7.86 -9.26
N ALA A 154 -19.48 -9.03 -9.89
CA ALA A 154 -18.56 -9.27 -11.00
C ALA A 154 -18.93 -8.44 -12.25
N THR A 155 -17.99 -7.65 -12.77
CA THR A 155 -18.10 -7.16 -14.15
C THR A 155 -18.01 -8.35 -15.11
N LYS A 156 -18.42 -8.21 -16.39
CA LYS A 156 -18.32 -9.32 -17.37
C LYS A 156 -16.91 -9.92 -17.48
N ALA A 157 -15.87 -9.15 -17.13
CA ALA A 157 -14.48 -9.61 -17.11
C ALA A 157 -14.13 -10.51 -15.91
N ASP A 158 -14.87 -10.42 -14.81
CA ASP A 158 -14.61 -11.13 -13.55
C ASP A 158 -15.41 -12.43 -13.43
N ILE A 159 -16.30 -12.70 -14.39
CA ILE A 159 -17.12 -13.92 -14.41
C ILE A 159 -16.21 -15.14 -14.63
N LEU A 160 -16.13 -15.96 -13.59
CA LEU A 160 -15.43 -17.22 -13.63
C LEU A 160 -16.19 -18.26 -14.45
N ARG A 161 -15.42 -19.09 -15.16
CA ARG A 161 -15.84 -20.33 -15.81
C ARG A 161 -15.39 -21.52 -14.98
N TYR A 162 -16.15 -22.62 -15.04
CA TYR A 162 -15.84 -23.85 -14.32
C TYR A 162 -14.40 -24.35 -14.55
N ASN A 163 -13.90 -24.31 -15.80
CA ASN A 163 -12.54 -24.74 -16.11
C ASN A 163 -11.46 -23.84 -15.47
N GLN A 164 -11.73 -22.55 -15.28
CA GLN A 164 -10.80 -21.66 -14.57
C GLN A 164 -10.68 -22.06 -13.09
N VAL A 165 -11.79 -22.43 -12.45
CA VAL A 165 -11.78 -22.97 -11.07
C VAL A 165 -10.98 -24.26 -11.00
N VAL A 166 -11.21 -25.21 -11.92
CA VAL A 166 -10.46 -26.48 -11.97
C VAL A 166 -8.96 -26.24 -12.12
N LEU A 167 -8.56 -25.42 -13.08
CA LEU A 167 -7.16 -25.13 -13.36
C LEU A 167 -6.49 -24.35 -12.22
N TRP A 168 -7.23 -23.46 -11.56
CA TRP A 168 -6.73 -22.74 -10.39
C TRP A 168 -6.35 -23.71 -9.28
N PHE A 169 -7.25 -24.63 -8.89
CA PHE A 169 -6.94 -25.62 -7.83
C PHE A 169 -5.76 -26.54 -8.19
N ILE A 170 -5.63 -26.96 -9.45
CA ILE A 170 -4.48 -27.75 -9.92
C ILE A 170 -3.18 -26.95 -9.78
N ASN A 171 -3.17 -25.72 -10.28
CA ASN A 171 -2.00 -24.86 -10.26
C ASN A 171 -1.62 -24.43 -8.83
N THR A 172 -2.59 -24.07 -8.00
CA THR A 172 -2.38 -23.65 -6.62
C THR A 172 -1.75 -24.77 -5.80
N ARG A 173 -2.27 -26.01 -5.83
CA ARG A 173 -1.66 -27.16 -5.13
C ARG A 173 -0.19 -27.39 -5.55
N ARG A 174 0.09 -27.25 -6.84
CA ARG A 174 1.44 -27.47 -7.39
C ARG A 174 2.40 -26.34 -7.02
N ARG A 175 1.96 -25.09 -7.13
CA ARG A 175 2.78 -23.88 -6.97
C ARG A 175 2.92 -23.42 -5.53
N SER A 176 1.95 -23.71 -4.66
CA SER A 176 2.03 -23.36 -3.24
C SER A 176 3.10 -24.13 -2.49
N GLY A 177 3.50 -25.30 -3.01
CA GLY A 177 4.36 -26.25 -2.31
C GLY A 177 3.58 -27.39 -1.66
N TRP A 178 2.25 -27.35 -1.65
CA TRP A 178 1.40 -28.38 -1.04
C TRP A 178 1.70 -29.80 -1.58
N THR A 179 1.84 -29.97 -2.90
CA THR A 179 2.20 -31.29 -3.48
C THR A 179 3.62 -31.74 -3.11
N LYS A 180 4.54 -30.80 -2.85
CA LYS A 180 5.89 -31.13 -2.36
C LYS A 180 5.82 -31.59 -0.90
N PHE A 181 5.06 -30.87 -0.07
CA PHE A 181 4.81 -31.19 1.33
C PHE A 181 4.16 -32.59 1.49
N LEU A 182 3.10 -32.87 0.71
CA LEU A 182 2.46 -34.19 0.65
C LEU A 182 3.46 -35.31 0.36
N ARG A 183 4.36 -35.11 -0.61
CA ARG A 183 5.36 -36.13 -0.98
C ARG A 183 6.42 -36.32 0.09
N HIS A 184 6.83 -35.24 0.76
CA HIS A 184 7.91 -35.27 1.72
C HIS A 184 7.44 -35.84 3.07
N TYR A 185 6.39 -35.28 3.66
CA TYR A 185 5.95 -35.60 5.02
C TYR A 185 4.88 -36.69 5.08
N ALA A 186 4.02 -36.78 4.07
CA ALA A 186 2.93 -37.77 3.99
C ALA A 186 3.18 -38.90 2.97
N LYS A 187 4.40 -38.98 2.39
CA LYS A 187 4.83 -40.02 1.44
C LYS A 187 3.90 -40.18 0.23
N GLY A 188 3.20 -39.10 -0.17
CA GLY A 188 2.25 -39.13 -1.28
C GLY A 188 0.84 -39.62 -0.93
N ASP A 189 0.60 -40.01 0.33
CA ASP A 189 -0.68 -40.54 0.80
C ASP A 189 -1.59 -39.41 1.31
N LYS A 190 -2.78 -39.29 0.70
CA LYS A 190 -3.77 -38.26 1.05
C LYS A 190 -4.38 -38.46 2.44
N THR A 191 -4.51 -39.72 2.88
CA THR A 191 -5.04 -40.02 4.22
C THR A 191 -4.05 -39.56 5.28
N LYS A 192 -2.76 -39.86 5.08
CA LYS A 192 -1.69 -39.37 5.97
C LYS A 192 -1.56 -37.86 5.94
N MET A 193 -1.78 -37.23 4.78
CA MET A 193 -1.81 -35.77 4.69
C MET A 193 -2.94 -35.16 5.51
N MET A 194 -4.13 -35.75 5.47
CA MET A 194 -5.25 -35.32 6.33
C MET A 194 -4.92 -35.46 7.82
N GLU A 195 -4.38 -36.61 8.23
CA GLU A 195 -3.94 -36.87 9.61
C GLU A 195 -2.88 -35.86 10.06
N LEU A 196 -1.86 -35.64 9.23
CA LEU A 196 -0.76 -34.73 9.49
C LEU A 196 -1.25 -33.29 9.68
N VAL A 197 -2.11 -32.81 8.78
CA VAL A 197 -2.67 -31.45 8.86
C VAL A 197 -3.59 -31.31 10.07
N TRP A 198 -4.31 -32.36 10.46
CA TRP A 198 -5.11 -32.35 11.69
C TRP A 198 -4.25 -32.33 12.95
N ALA A 199 -3.09 -33.01 12.92
CA ALA A 199 -2.12 -32.98 14.00
C ALA A 199 -1.44 -31.60 14.13
N LEU A 200 -1.09 -30.98 13.01
CA LEU A 200 -0.63 -29.58 12.96
C LEU A 200 -1.69 -28.63 13.53
N GLU A 201 -2.95 -28.78 13.10
CA GLU A 201 -4.06 -27.95 13.58
C GLU A 201 -4.29 -28.08 15.09
N THR A 202 -4.16 -29.29 15.61
CA THR A 202 -4.29 -29.58 17.04
C THR A 202 -3.13 -29.01 17.85
N SER A 203 -1.91 -29.08 17.32
CA SER A 203 -0.70 -28.56 17.98
C SER A 203 -0.69 -27.05 18.08
N VAL A 204 -1.13 -26.37 17.01
CA VAL A 204 -1.23 -24.90 17.00
C VAL A 204 -2.39 -24.43 17.88
N GLY A 205 -3.51 -25.16 17.90
CA GLY A 205 -4.69 -24.77 18.69
C GLY A 205 -5.37 -23.50 18.16
N GLY A 206 -6.52 -23.12 18.75
CA GLY A 206 -7.34 -21.98 18.31
C GLY A 206 -8.47 -22.31 17.33
N THR A 207 -8.97 -21.32 16.60
CA THR A 207 -10.04 -21.47 15.58
C THR A 207 -9.50 -21.20 14.16
N HIS A 208 -10.30 -21.47 13.12
CA HIS A 208 -9.94 -21.09 11.75
C HIS A 208 -9.64 -19.59 11.64
N ALA A 209 -10.41 -18.75 12.34
CA ALA A 209 -10.22 -17.30 12.31
C ALA A 209 -8.87 -16.86 12.89
N SER A 210 -8.36 -17.55 13.92
CA SER A 210 -7.04 -17.22 14.48
C SER A 210 -5.89 -17.77 13.64
N ARG A 211 -6.03 -18.96 13.04
CA ARG A 211 -4.97 -19.60 12.24
C ARG A 211 -4.97 -19.20 10.78
N SER A 212 -6.08 -18.70 10.26
CA SER A 212 -6.33 -18.48 8.83
C SER A 212 -6.33 -19.76 7.97
N TRP A 213 -6.35 -20.95 8.57
CA TRP A 213 -6.42 -22.25 7.87
C TRP A 213 -6.98 -23.36 8.77
N SER A 214 -7.52 -24.41 8.15
CA SER A 214 -8.03 -25.63 8.80
C SER A 214 -7.73 -26.89 7.99
N SER A 215 -7.72 -28.04 8.65
CA SER A 215 -7.57 -29.35 7.98
C SER A 215 -8.73 -29.73 7.06
N GLY A 216 -9.91 -29.14 7.27
CA GLY A 216 -11.18 -29.55 6.67
C GLY A 216 -11.95 -30.57 7.51
N LEU A 217 -11.38 -30.99 8.65
CA LEU A 217 -12.06 -31.80 9.65
C LEU A 217 -12.58 -30.87 10.75
N GLY A 218 -13.90 -30.87 10.97
CA GLY A 218 -14.51 -30.04 12.01
C GLY A 218 -14.00 -30.38 13.42
N ALA A 219 -14.04 -29.39 14.32
CA ALA A 219 -13.51 -29.50 15.69
C ALA A 219 -14.11 -30.65 16.54
N ALA A 220 -15.29 -31.16 16.17
CA ALA A 220 -16.01 -32.23 16.86
C ALA A 220 -15.83 -33.63 16.23
N ALA A 221 -15.04 -33.75 15.17
CA ALA A 221 -15.08 -34.96 14.35
C ALA A 221 -14.06 -36.02 14.79
N THR A 222 -14.55 -37.07 15.46
CA THR A 222 -13.94 -38.41 15.33
C THR A 222 -14.18 -38.87 13.89
N THR A 223 -13.30 -38.44 12.99
CA THR A 223 -13.54 -38.61 11.57
C THR A 223 -13.08 -39.98 11.11
N LYS A 224 -14.04 -40.75 10.59
CA LYS A 224 -13.76 -41.96 9.82
C LYS A 224 -13.20 -41.50 8.49
N ILE A 225 -11.90 -41.63 8.26
CA ILE A 225 -11.35 -41.46 6.92
C ILE A 225 -11.47 -42.80 6.20
N ARG A 226 -12.13 -42.76 5.04
CA ARG A 226 -12.34 -43.92 4.18
C ARG A 226 -11.15 -44.07 3.25
N ASP A 227 -10.21 -44.92 3.63
CA ASP A 227 -9.11 -45.38 2.78
C ASP A 227 -9.55 -46.66 2.05
N GLY A 228 -10.24 -46.49 0.91
CA GLY A 228 -10.79 -47.60 0.14
C GLY A 228 -11.89 -48.39 0.88
N ARG A 229 -11.60 -49.65 1.26
CA ARG A 229 -12.52 -50.62 1.89
C ARG A 229 -12.44 -50.68 3.43
N LYS A 230 -11.51 -49.99 4.10
CA LYS A 230 -11.36 -50.02 5.57
C LYS A 230 -11.55 -48.62 6.15
N GLU A 231 -12.40 -48.51 7.16
CA GLU A 231 -12.54 -47.29 7.96
C GLU A 231 -11.37 -47.21 8.95
N ARG A 232 -10.60 -46.11 8.89
CA ARG A 232 -9.61 -45.79 9.93
C ARG A 232 -10.22 -44.74 10.85
N LYS A 233 -10.24 -45.04 12.15
CA LYS A 233 -10.59 -44.08 13.20
C LYS A 233 -9.34 -43.28 13.51
N ILE A 234 -9.37 -41.99 13.24
CA ILE A 234 -8.25 -41.11 13.55
C ILE A 234 -8.53 -40.48 14.92
N SER A 235 -7.55 -40.60 15.80
CA SER A 235 -7.56 -39.95 17.10
C SER A 235 -6.93 -38.57 16.96
N ARG A 236 -7.50 -37.60 17.67
CA ARG A 236 -6.93 -36.26 17.75
C ARG A 236 -5.61 -36.33 18.53
N MET A 237 -4.53 -35.94 17.90
CA MET A 237 -3.18 -35.99 18.46
C MET A 237 -2.39 -34.76 18.02
N THR A 238 -1.37 -34.40 18.79
CA THR A 238 -0.40 -33.36 18.42
C THR A 238 0.59 -33.90 17.38
N ILE A 239 1.36 -33.00 16.78
CA ILE A 239 2.36 -33.36 15.78
C ILE A 239 3.48 -34.19 16.37
N GLN A 240 3.82 -33.93 17.63
CA GLN A 240 4.85 -34.64 18.37
C GLN A 240 4.41 -36.07 18.71
N GLU A 241 3.11 -36.28 18.94
CA GLU A 241 2.52 -37.61 19.10
C GLU A 241 2.38 -38.35 17.75
N TYR A 242 2.09 -37.62 16.67
CA TYR A 242 1.97 -38.20 15.33
C TYR A 242 3.32 -38.63 14.74
N MET A 243 4.39 -37.90 15.07
CA MET A 243 5.75 -38.12 14.60
C MET A 243 6.76 -38.06 15.76
N PRO A 244 6.75 -39.07 16.66
CA PRO A 244 7.58 -39.07 17.87
C PRO A 244 9.08 -39.20 17.58
N ASP A 245 9.45 -39.79 16.42
CA ASP A 245 10.84 -40.02 16.03
C ASP A 245 11.47 -38.83 15.30
N MET A 246 10.73 -37.74 15.10
CA MET A 246 11.22 -36.56 14.39
C MET A 246 11.99 -35.64 15.34
N SER A 247 13.17 -35.18 14.93
CA SER A 247 13.95 -34.22 15.73
C SER A 247 13.27 -32.85 15.79
N ASP A 248 13.55 -32.08 16.85
CA ASP A 248 13.02 -30.71 17.00
C ASP A 248 13.38 -29.82 15.79
N TYR A 249 14.57 -30.01 15.22
CA TYR A 249 15.01 -29.29 14.02
C TYR A 249 14.14 -29.62 12.78
N GLU A 250 13.78 -30.89 12.60
CA GLU A 250 12.93 -31.33 11.49
C GLU A 250 11.48 -30.87 11.65
N LEU A 251 10.97 -30.84 12.89
CA LEU A 251 9.67 -30.30 13.23
C LEU A 251 9.60 -28.80 12.93
N GLU A 252 10.59 -28.03 13.38
CA GLU A 252 10.67 -26.58 13.11
C GLU A 252 10.68 -26.30 11.60
N LYS A 253 11.50 -27.04 10.84
CA LYS A 253 11.55 -26.93 9.39
C LYS A 253 10.21 -27.25 8.73
N MET A 254 9.48 -28.24 9.24
CA MET A 254 8.16 -28.59 8.73
C MET A 254 7.14 -27.47 9.00
N TYR A 255 7.17 -26.84 10.17
CA TYR A 255 6.34 -25.68 10.47
C TYR A 255 6.64 -24.51 9.53
N MET A 256 7.91 -24.19 9.31
CA MET A 256 8.31 -23.15 8.36
C MET A 256 7.84 -23.45 6.92
N ASP A 257 7.98 -24.70 6.48
CA ASP A 257 7.52 -25.11 5.15
C ASP A 257 5.99 -25.05 5.05
N TRP A 258 5.27 -25.37 6.13
CA TRP A 258 3.82 -25.24 6.22
C TRP A 258 3.35 -23.80 6.15
N GLU A 259 3.96 -22.91 6.94
CA GLU A 259 3.63 -21.49 6.99
C GLU A 259 3.81 -20.82 5.62
N LYS A 260 4.90 -21.13 4.91
CA LYS A 260 5.13 -20.68 3.53
C LYS A 260 4.01 -21.10 2.57
N ILE A 261 3.45 -22.29 2.74
CA ILE A 261 2.32 -22.78 1.92
C ILE A 261 1.07 -21.95 2.25
N VAL A 262 0.78 -21.73 3.52
CA VAL A 262 -0.38 -20.94 4.00
C VAL A 262 -0.30 -19.50 3.49
N GLU A 263 0.82 -18.81 3.71
CA GLU A 263 1.05 -17.44 3.22
C GLU A 263 0.83 -17.35 1.71
N ARG A 264 1.41 -18.29 0.96
CA ARG A 264 1.34 -18.29 -0.50
C ARG A 264 -0.08 -18.49 -1.02
N ILE A 265 -0.93 -19.21 -0.30
CA ILE A 265 -2.33 -19.39 -0.67
C ILE A 265 -3.15 -18.15 -0.27
N ARG A 266 -2.87 -17.56 0.89
CA ARG A 266 -3.57 -16.39 1.43
C ARG A 266 -3.37 -15.14 0.56
N PHE A 267 -2.12 -14.81 0.23
CA PHE A 267 -1.76 -13.58 -0.49
C PHE A 267 -1.42 -13.81 -1.99
N GLY A 268 -1.29 -15.06 -2.43
CA GLY A 268 -0.83 -15.34 -3.79
C GLY A 268 0.59 -14.80 -4.08
N VAL A 269 1.01 -14.85 -5.35
CA VAL A 269 2.38 -14.45 -5.77
C VAL A 269 2.48 -12.95 -6.07
N LYS A 270 1.38 -12.28 -6.40
CA LYS A 270 1.34 -10.86 -6.80
C LYS A 270 1.02 -9.90 -5.64
N GLU A 271 0.26 -10.30 -4.62
CA GLU A 271 -0.15 -9.38 -3.54
C GLU A 271 1.02 -9.10 -2.57
N ARG A 272 2.04 -9.98 -2.52
CA ARG A 272 3.26 -9.76 -1.70
C ARG A 272 4.04 -8.49 -2.07
N VAL A 273 3.91 -7.99 -3.30
CA VAL A 273 4.57 -6.74 -3.74
C VAL A 273 3.67 -5.53 -3.49
N GLY A 274 2.35 -5.68 -3.64
CA GLY A 274 1.38 -4.61 -3.36
C GLY A 274 1.33 -4.26 -1.87
N ASP A 275 1.25 -5.28 -1.01
CA ASP A 275 1.19 -5.09 0.45
C ASP A 275 2.51 -4.53 1.01
N TRP A 276 3.66 -4.89 0.43
CA TRP A 276 4.94 -4.30 0.80
C TRP A 276 5.05 -2.84 0.36
N ILE A 277 4.55 -2.49 -0.83
CA ILE A 277 4.49 -1.10 -1.30
C ILE A 277 3.56 -0.28 -0.41
N GLU A 278 2.39 -0.80 -0.04
CA GLU A 278 1.49 -0.13 0.90
C GLU A 278 2.12 0.04 2.29
N GLN A 279 2.84 -0.98 2.79
CA GLN A 279 3.60 -0.88 4.04
C GLN A 279 4.72 0.17 3.97
N VAL A 280 5.45 0.25 2.85
CA VAL A 280 6.50 1.24 2.66
C VAL A 280 5.91 2.64 2.56
N ILE A 281 4.82 2.81 1.81
CA ILE A 281 4.09 4.09 1.69
C ILE A 281 3.58 4.54 3.06
N SER A 282 2.96 3.65 3.84
CA SER A 282 2.50 3.97 5.19
C SER A 282 3.65 4.31 6.13
N SER A 283 4.82 3.65 5.99
CA SER A 283 6.02 3.94 6.79
C SER A 283 6.64 5.30 6.48
N THR A 284 6.59 5.75 5.22
CA THR A 284 7.04 7.10 4.81
C THR A 284 6.03 8.19 5.14
N SER A 285 4.79 7.85 5.47
CA SER A 285 3.75 8.82 5.83
C SER A 285 3.77 9.20 7.32
N GLU A 286 4.60 8.53 8.12
CA GLU A 286 4.74 8.75 9.56
C GLU A 286 6.07 9.45 9.95
N GLN A 287 6.76 10.06 8.98
CA GLN A 287 7.90 10.98 9.21
C GLN A 287 7.57 12.39 8.73
#